data_AF-A0A956BNG1-F1
#
_entry.id   AF-A0A956BNG1-F1
#
_cell.length_a   1.000
_cell.length_b   1.000
_cell.length_c   1.000
_cell.angle_alpha   90.00
_cell.angle_beta   90.00
_cell.angle_gamma   90.00
#
_symmetry.space_group_name_H-M   'P 1'
#
loop_
_entity.id
_entity.type
_entity.pdbx_description
1 polymer ?
#
loop_
_entity_poly.entity_id
_entity_poly.type
_entity_poly.pdbx_seq_one_letter_code
_entity_poly.pdbx_strand_id
1 'polypeptide(L)'
;MPVVPLLARLTAPLAWRSPRRNVERLLLFARAERNTLVELEQAANGTGDPARAAAYLVHAADEGRHAAMFVARARRIAEAAGLPAPASPHTDTAWLFATLGEPRFLAFVHHGEGRGRRQFEGYRDRLDDPATSAMFAAIVEDELRHETYAGELLAVASDAPAREVRAARLWEAWRTLRTVQRGLAGRMFALAVLLLVPLLLPLAAFTRRVRPTSTGWT
;
A
#
# COMPACT_ATOMS: atom_id res chain seq x y z
N MET A 1 20.25 -8.60 14.92
CA MET A 1 20.43 -7.17 15.19
C MET A 1 19.62 -6.38 14.17
N PRO A 2 18.39 -5.91 14.48
CA PRO A 2 17.53 -5.32 13.46
C PRO A 2 17.89 -3.84 13.33
N VAL A 3 18.51 -3.47 12.20
CA VAL A 3 18.90 -2.08 11.86
C VAL A 3 17.68 -1.25 11.39
N VAL A 4 16.62 -1.93 10.93
CA VAL A 4 15.37 -1.35 10.45
C VAL A 4 14.57 -0.57 11.52
N PRO A 5 14.36 -1.07 12.76
CA PRO A 5 13.60 -0.34 13.77
C PRO A 5 14.29 0.93 14.28
N LEU A 6 15.62 1.05 14.21
CA LEU A 6 16.33 2.24 14.69
C LEU A 6 16.20 3.43 13.73
N LEU A 7 16.32 3.18 12.42
CA LEU A 7 16.13 4.21 11.39
C LEU A 7 14.67 4.68 11.31
N ALA A 8 13.71 3.77 11.47
CA ALA A 8 12.31 4.12 11.62
C ALA A 8 12.05 4.96 12.90
N ARG A 9 12.71 4.62 14.02
CA ARG A 9 12.64 5.36 15.29
C ARG A 9 13.15 6.81 15.18
N LEU A 10 14.26 7.03 14.48
CA LEU A 10 14.87 8.37 14.35
C LEU A 10 14.12 9.27 13.36
N THR A 11 13.44 8.68 12.37
CA THR A 11 12.77 9.43 11.29
C THR A 11 11.28 9.68 11.56
N ALA A 12 10.65 8.96 12.49
CA ALA A 12 9.22 9.10 12.79
C ALA A 12 8.78 10.53 13.22
N PRO A 13 9.52 11.28 14.07
CA PRO A 13 9.14 12.66 14.39
C PRO A 13 9.24 13.59 13.17
N LEU A 14 10.24 13.37 12.30
CA LEU A 14 10.43 14.12 11.05
C LEU A 14 9.41 13.72 9.99
N ALA A 15 8.94 12.48 10.03
CA ALA A 15 7.93 11.97 9.15
C ALA A 15 6.63 12.74 9.35
N TRP A 16 6.19 12.92 10.61
CA TRP A 16 4.90 13.50 10.94
C TRP A 16 4.86 15.03 11.12
N ARG A 17 5.99 15.70 10.91
CA ARG A 17 6.14 17.17 11.04
C ARG A 17 5.49 17.99 9.93
N SER A 18 5.18 17.38 8.79
CA SER A 18 4.63 18.08 7.63
C SER A 18 3.18 17.68 7.42
N PRO A 19 2.23 18.63 7.48
CA PRO A 19 0.81 18.35 7.24
C PRO A 19 0.58 17.64 5.90
N ARG A 20 1.29 18.07 4.84
CA ARG A 20 1.23 17.42 3.53
C ARG A 20 1.66 15.95 3.57
N ARG A 21 2.80 15.65 4.21
CA ARG A 21 3.27 14.25 4.33
C ARG A 21 2.33 13.41 5.20
N ASN A 22 1.66 14.02 6.17
CA ASN A 22 0.67 13.33 7.01
C ASN A 22 -0.55 12.95 6.19
N VAL A 23 -1.08 13.88 5.38
CA VAL A 23 -2.15 13.63 4.42
C VAL A 23 -1.76 12.50 3.47
N GLU A 24 -0.58 12.58 2.85
CA GLU A 24 -0.09 11.55 1.92
C GLU A 24 -0.01 10.17 2.59
N ARG A 25 0.50 10.07 3.83
CA ARG A 25 0.57 8.79 4.56
C ARG A 25 -0.80 8.23 4.93
N LEU A 26 -1.70 9.07 5.43
CA LEU A 26 -3.07 8.63 5.76
C LEU A 26 -3.79 8.11 4.51
N LEU A 27 -3.58 8.73 3.34
CA LEU A 27 -4.14 8.23 2.09
C LEU A 27 -3.50 6.91 1.64
N LEU A 28 -2.22 6.67 1.96
CA LEU A 28 -1.58 5.37 1.72
C LEU A 28 -2.19 4.28 2.60
N PHE A 29 -2.47 4.55 3.87
CA PHE A 29 -3.19 3.60 4.74
C PHE A 29 -4.61 3.36 4.23
N ALA A 30 -5.35 4.43 3.93
CA ALA A 30 -6.69 4.31 3.35
C ALA A 30 -6.73 3.48 2.06
N ARG A 31 -5.68 3.54 1.25
CA ARG A 31 -5.53 2.70 0.05
C ARG A 31 -5.27 1.24 0.41
N ALA A 32 -4.42 0.98 1.40
CA ALA A 32 -4.14 -0.37 1.87
C ALA A 32 -5.43 -1.04 2.37
N GLU A 33 -6.19 -0.39 3.26
CA GLU A 33 -7.42 -0.97 3.81
C GLU A 33 -8.48 -1.19 2.72
N ARG A 34 -8.59 -0.25 1.76
CA ARG A 34 -9.47 -0.45 0.60
C ARG A 34 -9.09 -1.64 -0.26
N ASN A 35 -7.79 -1.89 -0.42
CA ASN A 35 -7.35 -3.06 -1.15
C ASN A 35 -7.70 -4.33 -0.36
N THR A 36 -7.44 -4.35 0.95
CA THR A 36 -7.77 -5.49 1.83
C THR A 36 -9.26 -5.79 1.82
N LEU A 37 -10.12 -4.77 1.91
CA LEU A 37 -11.57 -4.89 1.78
C LEU A 37 -11.96 -5.70 0.54
N VAL A 38 -11.46 -5.32 -0.63
CA VAL A 38 -11.86 -6.00 -1.88
C VAL A 38 -11.30 -7.42 -1.95
N GLU A 39 -10.09 -7.64 -1.44
CA GLU A 39 -9.51 -8.99 -1.36
C GLU A 39 -10.32 -9.91 -0.43
N LEU A 40 -10.86 -9.38 0.68
CA LEU A 40 -11.72 -10.12 1.60
C LEU A 40 -13.11 -10.37 1.03
N GLU A 41 -13.72 -9.41 0.33
CA GLU A 41 -14.97 -9.63 -0.40
C GLU A 41 -14.81 -10.72 -1.48
N GLN A 42 -13.66 -10.75 -2.15
CA GLN A 42 -13.33 -11.82 -3.10
C GLN A 42 -13.15 -13.16 -2.40
N ALA A 43 -12.48 -13.18 -1.25
CA ALA A 43 -12.35 -14.39 -0.43
C ALA A 43 -13.71 -14.92 0.04
N ALA A 44 -14.61 -14.03 0.43
CA ALA A 44 -15.98 -14.37 0.81
C ALA A 44 -16.77 -15.00 -0.34
N ASN A 45 -16.61 -14.48 -1.55
CA ASN A 45 -17.24 -15.06 -2.74
C ASN A 45 -16.59 -16.37 -3.20
N GLY A 46 -15.30 -16.56 -2.91
CA GLY A 46 -14.52 -17.70 -3.37
C GLY A 46 -14.49 -18.89 -2.42
N THR A 47 -14.86 -18.71 -1.14
CA THR A 47 -14.88 -19.78 -0.16
C THR A 47 -16.18 -20.58 -0.23
N GLY A 48 -16.09 -21.90 -0.03
CA GLY A 48 -17.27 -22.79 -0.01
C GLY A 48 -17.96 -22.86 1.36
N ASP A 49 -17.36 -22.28 2.39
CA ASP A 49 -17.85 -22.31 3.78
C ASP A 49 -18.58 -20.99 4.12
N PRO A 50 -19.90 -21.02 4.36
CA PRO A 50 -20.66 -19.81 4.63
C PRO A 50 -20.25 -19.10 5.93
N ALA A 51 -19.76 -19.84 6.93
CA ALA A 51 -19.29 -19.23 8.17
C ALA A 51 -17.99 -18.44 7.93
N ARG A 52 -17.09 -18.96 7.09
CA ARG A 52 -15.87 -18.25 6.67
C ARG A 52 -16.21 -17.05 5.79
N ALA A 53 -17.15 -17.20 4.86
CA ALA A 53 -17.59 -16.08 4.03
C ALA A 53 -18.11 -14.92 4.88
N ALA A 54 -18.93 -15.22 5.90
CA ALA A 54 -19.40 -14.22 6.85
C ALA A 54 -18.24 -13.56 7.62
N ALA A 55 -17.26 -14.34 8.11
CA ALA A 55 -16.10 -13.80 8.80
C ALA A 55 -15.28 -12.85 7.91
N TYR A 56 -15.05 -13.21 6.64
CA TYR A 56 -14.37 -12.34 5.68
C TYR A 56 -15.14 -11.05 5.41
N LEU A 57 -16.47 -11.10 5.31
CA LEU A 57 -17.30 -9.90 5.10
C LEU A 57 -17.32 -8.98 6.33
N VAL A 58 -17.33 -9.53 7.54
CA VAL A 58 -17.18 -8.74 8.77
C VAL A 58 -15.83 -8.03 8.75
N HIS A 59 -14.75 -8.74 8.44
CA HIS A 59 -13.44 -8.13 8.31
C HIS A 59 -13.41 -7.05 7.22
N ALA A 60 -13.97 -7.32 6.04
CA ALA A 60 -14.04 -6.35 4.95
C ALA A 60 -14.80 -5.07 5.34
N ALA A 61 -15.86 -5.20 6.13
CA ALA A 61 -16.61 -4.06 6.63
C ALA A 61 -15.77 -3.23 7.61
N ASP A 62 -14.94 -3.85 8.45
CA ASP A 62 -14.02 -3.16 9.34
C ASP A 62 -12.97 -2.36 8.55
N GLU A 63 -12.37 -2.99 7.54
CA GLU A 63 -11.40 -2.37 6.62
C GLU A 63 -11.99 -1.16 5.89
N GLY A 64 -13.25 -1.27 5.47
CA GLY A 64 -14.00 -0.16 4.87
C GLY A 64 -14.15 1.03 5.82
N ARG A 65 -14.41 0.76 7.11
CA ARG A 65 -14.47 1.80 8.15
C ARG A 65 -13.10 2.42 8.40
N HIS A 66 -12.04 1.61 8.49
CA HIS A 66 -10.67 2.12 8.67
C HIS A 66 -10.24 3.01 7.52
N ALA A 67 -10.49 2.60 6.27
CA ALA A 67 -10.24 3.43 5.09
C ALA A 67 -10.95 4.79 5.18
N ALA A 68 -12.22 4.79 5.59
CA ALA A 68 -13.00 6.00 5.75
C ALA A 68 -12.45 6.89 6.87
N MET A 69 -12.02 6.32 7.99
CA MET A 69 -11.39 7.03 9.11
C MET A 69 -10.11 7.75 8.65
N PHE A 70 -9.24 7.06 7.91
CA PHE A 70 -8.01 7.64 7.36
C PHE A 70 -8.29 8.79 6.38
N VAL A 71 -9.23 8.61 5.44
CA VAL A 71 -9.62 9.68 4.50
C VAL A 71 -10.21 10.88 5.23
N ALA A 72 -11.09 10.65 6.20
CA ALA A 72 -11.68 11.72 6.99
C ALA A 72 -10.62 12.49 7.78
N ARG A 73 -9.65 11.79 8.38
CA ARG A 73 -8.54 12.45 9.09
C ARG A 73 -7.64 13.24 8.15
N ALA A 74 -7.30 12.67 6.99
CA ALA A 74 -6.51 13.34 5.97
C ALA A 74 -7.18 14.66 5.51
N ARG A 75 -8.50 14.66 5.28
CA ARG A 75 -9.25 15.86 4.92
C ARG A 75 -9.18 16.95 5.99
N ARG A 76 -9.37 16.58 7.27
CA ARG A 76 -9.27 17.53 8.39
C ARG A 76 -7.88 18.15 8.51
N ILE A 77 -6.81 17.37 8.33
CA ILE A 77 -5.44 17.90 8.36
C ILE A 77 -5.19 18.82 7.16
N ALA A 78 -5.67 18.45 5.97
CA ALA A 78 -5.53 19.28 4.78
C ALA A 78 -6.24 20.63 4.95
N GLU A 79 -7.48 20.61 5.43
CA GLU A 79 -8.28 21.82 5.71
C GLU A 79 -7.59 22.74 6.73
N ALA A 80 -7.17 22.21 7.87
CA ALA A 80 -6.48 22.99 8.91
C ALA A 80 -5.15 23.60 8.42
N ALA A 81 -4.51 22.99 7.44
CA ALA A 81 -3.26 23.45 6.86
C ALA A 81 -3.42 24.28 5.57
N GLY A 82 -4.66 24.57 5.14
CA GLY A 82 -4.94 25.29 3.89
C GLY A 82 -4.48 24.55 2.63
N LEU A 83 -4.39 23.22 2.69
CA LEU A 83 -4.02 22.37 1.56
C LEU A 83 -5.26 22.00 0.72
N PRO A 84 -5.09 21.68 -0.58
CA PRO A 84 -6.17 21.16 -1.40
C PRO A 84 -6.81 19.92 -0.79
N ALA A 85 -8.12 19.76 -0.97
CA ALA A 85 -8.83 18.57 -0.52
C ALA A 85 -8.22 17.32 -1.18
N PRO A 86 -7.82 16.30 -0.39
CA PRO A 86 -7.23 15.10 -0.95
C PRO A 86 -8.25 14.31 -1.77
N ALA A 87 -7.82 13.84 -2.94
CA ALA A 87 -8.58 12.88 -3.73
C ALA A 87 -8.74 11.56 -2.97
N SER A 88 -9.83 10.86 -3.23
CA SER A 88 -10.02 9.51 -2.72
C SER A 88 -8.92 8.58 -3.26
N PRO A 89 -8.34 7.71 -2.42
CA PRO A 89 -7.35 6.74 -2.90
C PRO A 89 -8.00 5.75 -3.87
N HIS A 90 -7.26 5.39 -4.91
CA HIS A 90 -7.66 4.40 -5.90
C HIS A 90 -7.32 3.00 -5.39
N THR A 91 -8.27 2.07 -5.50
CA THR A 91 -8.05 0.66 -5.21
C THR A 91 -7.25 0.01 -6.35
N ASP A 92 -6.30 -0.85 -5.99
CA ASP A 92 -5.47 -1.62 -6.91
C ASP A 92 -5.27 -3.02 -6.30
N THR A 93 -6.13 -3.94 -6.72
CA THR A 93 -6.21 -5.29 -6.15
C THR A 93 -5.20 -6.21 -6.82
N ALA A 94 -4.68 -7.14 -6.03
CA ALA A 94 -3.74 -8.14 -6.46
C ALA A 94 -4.39 -9.50 -6.72
N TRP A 95 -5.67 -9.66 -6.39
CA TRP A 95 -6.43 -10.90 -6.52
C TRP A 95 -5.73 -12.03 -5.74
N LEU A 96 -5.34 -11.72 -4.51
CA LEU A 96 -4.53 -12.56 -3.62
C LEU A 96 -5.22 -13.88 -3.33
N PHE A 97 -6.52 -13.86 -3.02
CA PHE A 97 -7.26 -15.09 -2.72
C PHE A 97 -7.21 -16.06 -3.90
N ALA A 98 -7.53 -15.58 -5.10
CA ALA A 98 -7.49 -16.36 -6.33
C ALA A 98 -6.07 -16.84 -6.69
N THR A 99 -5.06 -16.01 -6.43
CA THR A 99 -3.66 -16.31 -6.79
C THR A 99 -2.99 -17.27 -5.81
N LEU A 100 -3.25 -17.12 -4.52
CA LEU A 100 -2.53 -17.81 -3.44
C LEU A 100 -3.28 -19.03 -2.92
N GLY A 101 -4.60 -19.08 -3.10
CA GLY A 101 -5.48 -20.04 -2.43
C GLY A 101 -5.72 -19.65 -0.96
N GLU A 102 -6.80 -20.19 -0.39
CA GLU A 102 -7.29 -19.81 0.94
C GLU A 102 -6.25 -19.94 2.07
N PRO A 103 -5.49 -21.05 2.22
CA PRO A 103 -4.54 -21.18 3.33
C PRO A 103 -3.44 -20.12 3.29
N ARG A 104 -2.89 -19.84 2.11
CA ARG A 104 -1.82 -18.84 1.98
C ARG A 104 -2.36 -17.42 2.02
N PHE A 105 -3.60 -17.19 1.57
CA PHE A 105 -4.30 -15.93 1.76
C PHE A 105 -4.49 -15.63 3.26
N LEU A 106 -5.00 -16.57 4.04
CA LEU A 106 -5.15 -16.42 5.49
C LEU A 106 -3.81 -16.15 6.19
N ALA A 107 -2.75 -16.85 5.77
CA ALA A 107 -1.40 -16.59 6.27
C ALA A 107 -0.88 -15.20 5.90
N PHE A 108 -1.23 -14.69 4.72
CA PHE A 108 -0.93 -13.32 4.30
C PHE A 108 -1.69 -12.29 5.14
N VAL A 109 -3.00 -12.48 5.34
CA VAL A 109 -3.84 -11.63 6.20
C VAL A 109 -3.26 -11.61 7.61
N HIS A 110 -3.13 -12.77 8.27
CA HIS A 110 -2.57 -12.88 9.61
C HIS A 110 -1.21 -12.16 9.76
N HIS A 111 -0.32 -12.31 8.76
CA HIS A 111 0.95 -11.60 8.78
C HIS A 111 0.80 -10.08 8.59
N GLY A 112 -0.08 -9.67 7.68
CA GLY A 112 -0.44 -8.29 7.37
C GLY A 112 -0.98 -7.56 8.58
N GLU A 113 -2.01 -8.10 9.23
CA GLU A 113 -2.64 -7.55 10.45
C GLU A 113 -1.61 -7.34 11.55
N GLY A 114 -0.81 -8.37 11.86
CA GLY A 114 0.23 -8.25 12.87
C GLY A 114 1.28 -7.17 12.51
N ARG A 115 1.56 -6.95 11.23
CA ARG A 115 2.45 -5.87 10.77
C ARG A 115 1.77 -4.49 10.88
N GLY A 116 0.51 -4.37 10.47
CA GLY A 116 -0.31 -3.16 10.55
C GLY A 116 -0.44 -2.69 12.00
N ARG A 117 -0.90 -3.58 12.88
CA ARG A 117 -0.96 -3.36 14.33
C ARG A 117 0.33 -2.79 14.91
N ARG A 118 1.48 -3.45 14.70
CA ARG A 118 2.78 -2.97 15.21
C ARG A 118 3.16 -1.60 14.65
N GLN A 119 2.79 -1.31 13.40
CA GLN A 119 3.04 -0.02 12.79
C GLN A 119 2.17 1.07 13.42
N PHE A 120 0.88 0.81 13.64
CA PHE A 120 -0.06 1.75 14.25
C PHE A 120 0.22 1.99 15.74
N GLU A 121 0.57 0.95 16.51
CA GLU A 121 1.12 1.07 17.87
C GLU A 121 2.33 2.03 17.88
N GLY A 122 3.23 1.84 16.90
CA GLY A 122 4.40 2.69 16.73
C GLY A 122 4.10 4.16 16.49
N TYR A 123 3.01 4.48 15.77
CA TYR A 123 2.58 5.86 15.54
C TYR A 123 1.81 6.44 16.73
N ARG A 124 0.89 5.67 17.33
CA ARG A 124 0.11 6.07 18.52
C ARG A 124 1.03 6.63 19.61
N ASP A 125 2.13 5.94 19.89
CA ASP A 125 3.06 6.27 20.97
C ASP A 125 3.95 7.50 20.67
N ARG A 126 3.93 8.03 19.43
CA ARG A 126 4.89 9.05 18.96
C ARG A 126 4.24 10.28 18.34
N LEU A 127 2.91 10.33 18.26
CA LEU A 127 2.19 11.44 17.67
C LEU A 127 1.76 12.43 18.75
N ASP A 128 2.10 13.71 18.54
CA ASP A 128 1.63 14.82 19.39
C ASP A 128 0.15 15.17 19.13
N ASP A 129 -0.44 14.63 18.06
CA ASP A 129 -1.81 14.89 17.62
C ASP A 129 -2.79 13.88 18.25
N PRO A 130 -3.58 14.28 19.26
CA PRO A 130 -4.40 13.35 20.04
C PRO A 130 -5.50 12.69 19.19
N ALA A 131 -6.04 13.41 18.20
CA ALA A 131 -7.11 12.88 17.36
C ALA A 131 -6.60 11.77 16.44
N THR A 132 -5.40 11.92 15.87
CA THR A 132 -4.78 10.85 15.07
C THR A 132 -4.34 9.68 15.95
N SER A 133 -3.82 9.95 17.15
CA SER A 133 -3.43 8.90 18.09
C SER A 133 -4.64 8.05 18.53
N ALA A 134 -5.78 8.68 18.86
CA ALA A 134 -7.01 7.99 19.21
C ALA A 134 -7.57 7.15 18.05
N MET A 135 -7.51 7.67 16.81
CA MET A 135 -7.88 6.91 15.62
C MET A 135 -7.02 5.65 15.45
N PHE A 136 -5.69 5.76 15.61
CA PHE A 136 -4.81 4.58 15.55
C PHE A 136 -5.08 3.60 16.69
N ALA A 137 -5.41 4.07 17.90
CA ALA A 137 -5.75 3.20 19.02
C ALA A 137 -7.00 2.35 18.75
N ALA A 138 -8.04 2.94 18.15
CA ALA A 138 -9.24 2.21 17.75
C ALA A 138 -8.94 1.14 16.68
N ILE A 139 -8.13 1.49 15.69
CA ILE A 139 -7.72 0.55 14.62
C ILE A 139 -6.91 -0.61 15.21
N VAL A 140 -5.95 -0.34 16.10
CA VAL A 140 -5.12 -1.39 16.75
C VAL A 140 -5.95 -2.47 17.46
N GLU A 141 -7.09 -2.10 18.05
CA GLU A 141 -7.98 -3.06 18.70
C GLU A 141 -8.64 -3.99 17.66
N ASP A 142 -9.11 -3.43 16.55
CA ASP A 142 -9.69 -4.19 15.45
C ASP A 142 -8.63 -5.14 14.84
N GLU A 143 -7.43 -4.64 14.55
CA GLU A 143 -6.31 -5.39 13.96
C GLU A 143 -5.87 -6.58 14.82
N LEU A 144 -5.94 -6.47 16.15
CA LEU A 144 -5.64 -7.59 17.04
C LEU A 144 -6.67 -8.72 16.89
N ARG A 145 -7.96 -8.35 16.77
CA ARG A 145 -9.02 -9.34 16.50
C ARG A 145 -8.81 -9.95 15.12
N HIS A 146 -8.44 -9.14 14.14
CA HIS A 146 -8.15 -9.58 12.78
C HIS A 146 -6.98 -10.56 12.70
N GLU A 147 -5.86 -10.23 13.35
CA GLU A 147 -4.68 -11.10 13.48
C GLU A 147 -5.05 -12.44 14.13
N THR A 148 -5.86 -12.40 15.19
CA THR A 148 -6.25 -13.59 15.96
C THR A 148 -7.14 -14.51 15.14
N TYR A 149 -8.26 -14.02 14.60
CA TYR A 149 -9.19 -14.88 13.86
C TYR A 149 -8.54 -15.43 12.57
N ALA A 150 -7.71 -14.63 11.88
CA ALA A 150 -7.03 -15.11 10.68
C ALA A 150 -6.05 -16.25 11.01
N GLY A 151 -5.41 -16.20 12.18
CA GLY A 151 -4.58 -17.28 12.70
C GLY A 151 -5.37 -18.55 13.03
N GLU A 152 -6.55 -18.39 13.64
CA GLU A 152 -7.46 -19.51 13.93
C GLU A 152 -7.98 -20.18 12.66
N LEU A 153 -8.45 -19.40 11.69
CA LEU A 153 -8.88 -19.92 10.39
C LEU A 153 -7.74 -20.60 9.64
N LEU A 154 -6.53 -20.04 9.71
CA LEU A 154 -5.36 -20.65 9.09
C LEU A 154 -5.04 -22.03 9.71
N ALA A 155 -5.17 -22.16 11.03
CA ALA A 155 -4.93 -23.42 11.73
C ALA A 155 -5.92 -24.52 11.30
N VAL A 156 -7.14 -24.14 10.94
CA VAL A 156 -8.16 -25.06 10.41
C VAL A 156 -7.95 -25.33 8.92
N ALA A 157 -7.52 -24.34 8.14
CA ALA A 157 -7.39 -24.45 6.69
C ALA A 157 -6.08 -25.10 6.21
N SER A 158 -5.10 -25.33 7.09
CA SER A 158 -3.78 -25.85 6.73
C SER A 158 -3.22 -26.83 7.74
N ASP A 159 -2.68 -27.95 7.24
CA ASP A 159 -1.88 -28.89 8.05
C ASP A 159 -0.50 -28.34 8.44
N ALA A 160 -0.05 -27.25 7.80
CA ALA A 160 1.25 -26.63 8.07
C ALA A 160 1.18 -25.08 8.12
N PRO A 161 0.45 -24.49 9.09
CA PRO A 161 0.25 -23.04 9.19
C PRO A 161 1.55 -22.22 9.17
N ALA A 162 2.56 -22.69 9.90
CA ALA A 162 3.86 -22.01 9.99
C ALA A 162 4.59 -21.94 8.63
N ARG A 163 4.39 -22.93 7.75
CA ARG A 163 4.96 -22.93 6.40
C ARG A 163 4.27 -21.90 5.52
N GLU A 164 2.95 -21.79 5.61
CA GLU A 164 2.20 -20.78 4.83
C GLU A 164 2.54 -19.36 5.28
N VAL A 165 2.71 -19.10 6.58
CA VAL A 165 3.17 -17.79 7.07
C VAL A 165 4.57 -17.44 6.54
N ARG A 166 5.48 -18.41 6.46
CA ARG A 166 6.80 -18.20 5.85
C ARG A 166 6.69 -17.89 4.36
N ALA A 167 5.84 -18.62 3.63
CA ALA A 167 5.61 -18.39 2.21
C ALA A 167 5.00 -17.00 1.95
N ALA A 168 4.00 -16.59 2.74
CA ALA A 168 3.38 -15.28 2.66
C ALA A 168 4.39 -14.15 2.89
N ARG A 169 5.27 -14.27 3.90
CA ARG A 169 6.37 -13.32 4.16
C ARG A 169 7.32 -13.18 2.98
N LEU A 170 7.74 -14.30 2.39
CA LEU A 170 8.63 -14.29 1.22
C LEU A 170 7.96 -13.64 0.02
N TRP A 171 6.68 -13.93 -0.19
CA TRP A 171 5.89 -13.34 -1.27
C TRP A 171 5.74 -11.83 -1.10
N GLU A 172 5.43 -11.35 0.11
CA GLU A 172 5.33 -9.91 0.40
C GLU A 172 6.69 -9.20 0.23
N ALA A 173 7.78 -9.82 0.67
CA ALA A 173 9.13 -9.31 0.48
C ALA A 173 9.48 -9.21 -1.02
N TRP A 174 9.18 -10.25 -1.80
CA TRP A 174 9.36 -10.26 -3.24
C TRP A 174 8.51 -9.19 -3.95
N ARG A 175 7.24 -9.03 -3.55
CA ARG A 175 6.35 -8.00 -4.10
C ARG A 175 6.89 -6.60 -3.81
N THR A 176 7.32 -6.35 -2.58
CA THR A 176 7.93 -5.08 -2.17
C THR A 176 9.16 -4.79 -3.02
N LEU A 177 10.04 -5.77 -3.20
CA LEU A 177 11.22 -5.65 -4.04
C LEU A 177 10.86 -5.30 -5.50
N ARG A 178 9.85 -5.97 -6.09
CA ARG A 178 9.40 -5.66 -7.45
C ARG A 178 8.82 -4.26 -7.58
N THR A 179 8.09 -3.78 -6.59
CA THR A 179 7.54 -2.41 -6.61
C THR A 179 8.66 -1.37 -6.55
N VAL A 180 9.68 -1.60 -5.73
CA VAL A 180 10.89 -0.76 -5.69
C VAL A 180 11.63 -0.78 -7.03
N GLN A 181 11.79 -1.95 -7.64
CA GLN A 181 12.42 -2.10 -8.96
C GLN A 181 11.66 -1.34 -10.05
N ARG A 182 10.33 -1.41 -10.09
CA ARG A 182 9.51 -0.64 -11.06
C ARG A 182 9.65 0.87 -10.84
N GLY A 183 9.70 1.32 -9.59
CA GLY A 183 9.96 2.72 -9.26
C GLY A 183 11.34 3.21 -9.71
N LEU A 184 12.37 2.34 -9.59
CA LEU A 184 13.73 2.63 -10.06
C LEU A 184 13.80 2.67 -11.59
N ALA A 185 13.14 1.72 -12.27
CA ALA A 185 13.06 1.66 -13.72
C ALA A 185 12.38 2.91 -14.30
N GLY A 186 11.30 3.40 -13.68
CA GLY A 186 10.64 4.65 -14.09
C GLY A 186 11.55 5.88 -13.99
N ARG A 187 12.37 5.97 -12.93
CA ARG A 187 13.35 7.06 -12.77
C ARG A 187 14.50 6.95 -13.77
N MET A 188 14.99 5.75 -14.03
CA MET A 188 16.01 5.48 -15.03
C MET A 188 15.51 5.80 -16.45
N PHE A 189 14.25 5.46 -16.76
CA PHE A 189 13.62 5.82 -18.02
C PHE A 189 13.46 7.33 -18.18
N ALA A 190 13.00 8.03 -17.14
CA ALA A 190 12.90 9.49 -17.15
C ALA A 190 14.26 10.17 -17.35
N LEU A 191 15.31 9.67 -16.68
CA LEU A 191 16.70 10.10 -16.88
C LEU A 191 17.19 9.83 -18.31
N ALA A 192 16.92 8.64 -18.84
CA ALA A 192 17.29 8.29 -20.20
C ALA A 192 16.61 9.22 -21.22
N VAL A 193 15.31 9.49 -21.07
CA VAL A 193 14.57 10.44 -21.92
C VAL A 193 15.14 11.86 -21.77
N LEU A 194 15.40 12.31 -20.53
CA LEU A 194 15.97 13.62 -20.26
C LEU A 194 17.35 13.81 -20.91
N LEU A 195 18.16 12.76 -21.01
CA LEU A 195 19.47 12.78 -21.67
C LEU A 195 19.37 12.61 -23.19
N LEU A 196 18.43 11.81 -23.68
CA LEU A 196 18.26 11.52 -25.11
C LEU A 196 17.65 12.69 -25.88
N VAL A 197 16.67 13.40 -25.30
CA VAL A 197 15.99 14.55 -25.94
C VAL A 197 16.96 15.69 -26.31
N PRO A 198 17.84 16.19 -25.44
CA PRO A 198 18.82 17.22 -25.81
C PRO A 198 19.88 16.72 -26.79
N LEU A 199 20.14 15.41 -26.85
CA LEU A 199 21.06 14.82 -27.83
C LEU A 199 20.43 14.75 -29.23
N LEU A 200 19.13 14.49 -29.32
CA LEU A 200 18.40 14.40 -30.59
C LEU A 200 17.95 15.77 -31.13
N LEU A 201 17.76 16.77 -30.26
CA LEU A 201 17.41 18.15 -30.63
C LEU A 201 18.34 18.80 -31.68
N PRO A 202 19.69 18.75 -31.54
CA PRO A 202 20.58 19.31 -32.55
C PRO A 202 20.52 18.55 -33.89
N LEU A 203 20.30 17.23 -33.86
CA LEU A 203 20.14 16.43 -35.07
C LEU A 203 18.84 16.78 -35.82
N ALA A 204 17.73 16.96 -35.09
CA ALA A 204 16.46 17.40 -35.64
C ALA A 204 16.50 18.86 -36.15
N ALA A 205 17.26 19.74 -35.49
CA ALA A 205 17.51 21.09 -35.97
C ALA A 205 18.38 21.10 -37.24
N PHE A 206 19.34 20.18 -37.35
CA PHE A 206 20.19 20.02 -38.52
C PHE A 206 19.39 19.51 -39.73
N THR A 207 18.55 18.49 -39.58
CA THR A 207 17.70 17.98 -40.68
C THR A 207 16.66 18.99 -41.17
N ARG A 208 16.19 19.90 -40.31
CA ARG A 208 15.33 21.03 -40.73
C ARG A 208 16.08 22.12 -41.49
N ARG A 209 17.39 22.27 -41.28
CA ARG A 209 18.24 23.23 -42.01
C ARG A 209 18.71 22.69 -43.36
N VAL A 210 18.84 21.38 -43.49
CA VAL A 210 19.11 20.74 -44.79
C VAL A 210 17.80 20.74 -45.58
N ARG A 211 17.60 21.76 -46.43
CA ARG A 211 16.48 21.78 -47.38
C ARG A 211 16.57 20.54 -48.28
N PRO A 212 15.46 19.86 -48.60
CA PRO A 212 15.48 18.81 -49.60
C PRO A 212 16.00 19.42 -50.90
N THR A 213 17.09 18.87 -51.44
CA THR A 213 17.56 19.19 -52.78
C THR A 213 16.40 18.95 -53.73
N SER A 214 15.92 20.02 -54.37
CA SER A 214 14.87 19.93 -55.37
C SER A 214 15.28 18.88 -56.39
N THR A 215 14.48 17.81 -56.50
CA THR A 215 14.57 16.87 -57.61
C THR A 215 14.16 17.61 -58.88
N GLY A 216 15.12 18.28 -59.51
CA GLY A 216 15.01 18.71 -60.89
C GLY A 216 15.26 17.50 -61.79
N TRP A 217 14.20 16.97 -62.37
CA TRP A 217 14.29 16.22 -63.62
C TRP A 217 13.78 17.13 -64.73
N THR A 218 14.72 17.71 -65.48
CA THR A 218 14.54 18.17 -66.86
C THR A 218 15.74 17.68 -67.66
#